data_AF-S4PFJ2-F1
#
_entry.id   AF-S4PFJ2-F1
#
_cell.length_a   1.000
_cell.length_b   1.000
_cell.length_c   1.000
_cell.angle_alpha   90.00
_cell.angle_beta   90.00
_cell.angle_gamma   90.00
#
_symmetry.space_group_name_H-M   'P 1'
#
loop_
_entity.id
_entity.type
_entity.pdbx_description
1 polymer ?
#
loop_
_entity_poly.entity_id
_entity_poly.type
_entity_poly.pdbx_seq_one_letter_code
_entity_poly.pdbx_strand_id
1 'polypeptide(L)'
;MGRTPESWGKILIFYAIFYAVLVSLFAICLATFLQQFINPRVPRLQQDYGLIGTSPGLGFRPLPPDVRSTLIWYKGTGYDSYKFWE
;
A
#
# COMPACT_ATOMS: atom_id res chain seq x y z
N MET A 1 11.52 -10.32 -43.34
CA MET A 1 10.83 -10.83 -42.11
C MET A 1 10.95 -12.34 -42.11
N GLY A 2 11.66 -12.93 -41.14
CA GLY A 2 12.16 -14.33 -41.22
C GLY A 2 11.14 -15.46 -41.03
N ARG A 3 9.83 -15.21 -41.21
CA ARG A 3 8.75 -16.21 -41.07
C ARG A 3 7.58 -15.89 -42.01
N THR A 4 6.77 -16.89 -42.33
CA THR A 4 5.53 -16.71 -43.12
C THR A 4 4.42 -16.05 -42.28
N PRO A 5 3.48 -15.30 -42.89
CA PRO A 5 2.35 -14.70 -42.18
C PRO A 5 1.50 -15.73 -41.40
N GLU A 6 1.36 -16.94 -41.95
CA GLU A 6 0.67 -18.05 -41.29
C GLU A 6 1.37 -18.48 -39.98
N SER A 7 2.71 -18.58 -40.01
CA SER A 7 3.50 -18.90 -38.81
C SER A 7 3.38 -17.81 -37.74
N TRP A 8 3.33 -16.54 -38.15
CA TRP A 8 3.06 -15.42 -37.25
C TRP A 8 1.67 -15.52 -36.60
N GLY A 9 0.64 -15.80 -37.39
CA GLY A 9 -0.74 -15.97 -36.88
C GLY A 9 -0.84 -17.07 -35.82
N LYS A 10 -0.21 -18.24 -36.07
CA LYS A 10 -0.19 -19.35 -35.11
C LYS A 10 0.47 -18.96 -33.78
N ILE A 11 1.59 -18.24 -33.83
CA ILE A 11 2.31 -17.77 -32.63
C ILE A 11 1.47 -16.77 -31.85
N LEU A 12 0.85 -15.79 -32.53
CA LEU A 12 0.03 -14.78 -31.87
C LEU A 12 -1.18 -15.40 -31.18
N ILE A 13 -1.89 -16.31 -31.85
CA ILE A 13 -3.04 -17.02 -31.27
C ILE A 13 -2.60 -17.85 -30.07
N PHE A 14 -1.48 -18.57 -30.16
CA PHE A 14 -0.94 -19.33 -29.04
C PHE A 14 -0.67 -18.44 -27.82
N TYR A 15 0.05 -17.34 -27.99
CA TYR A 15 0.38 -16.44 -26.88
C TYR A 15 -0.86 -15.72 -26.34
N ALA A 16 -1.82 -15.35 -27.20
CA ALA A 16 -3.08 -14.76 -26.75
C ALA A 16 -3.84 -15.70 -25.81
N ILE A 17 -4.00 -16.98 -26.20
CA ILE A 17 -4.67 -17.98 -25.37
C ILE A 17 -3.86 -18.26 -24.10
N PHE A 18 -2.55 -18.45 -24.22
CA PHE A 18 -1.66 -18.71 -23.10
C PHE A 18 -1.76 -17.60 -22.05
N TYR A 19 -1.63 -16.33 -22.46
CA TYR A 19 -1.71 -15.21 -21.54
C TYR A 19 -3.13 -14.99 -21.01
N ALA A 20 -4.18 -15.27 -21.79
CA ALA A 20 -5.55 -15.22 -21.28
C ALA A 20 -5.77 -16.21 -20.14
N VAL A 21 -5.27 -17.45 -20.28
CA VAL A 21 -5.34 -18.47 -19.21
C VAL A 21 -4.49 -18.05 -18.02
N LEU A 22 -3.27 -17.56 -18.25
CA LEU A 22 -2.38 -17.12 -17.17
C LEU A 22 -2.99 -15.97 -16.35
N VAL A 23 -3.55 -14.95 -17.02
CA VAL A 23 -4.24 -13.83 -16.37
C VAL A 23 -5.47 -14.32 -15.62
N SER A 24 -6.23 -15.26 -16.19
CA SER A 24 -7.41 -15.82 -15.52
C SER A 24 -7.03 -16.56 -14.24
N LEU A 25 -5.97 -17.38 -14.26
CA LEU A 25 -5.45 -18.07 -13.08
C LEU A 25 -4.99 -17.07 -12.02
N PHE A 26 -4.22 -16.05 -12.42
CA PHE A 26 -3.78 -15.00 -11.51
C PHE A 26 -4.96 -14.23 -10.89
N ALA A 27 -5.95 -13.87 -11.71
CA ALA A 27 -7.15 -13.18 -11.26
C ALA A 27 -7.98 -14.03 -10.29
N ILE A 28 -8.10 -15.34 -10.52
CA ILE A 28 -8.77 -16.26 -9.59
C ILE A 28 -8.03 -16.31 -8.25
N CYS A 29 -6.70 -16.40 -8.26
CA CYS A 29 -5.89 -16.37 -7.03
C CYS A 29 -6.09 -15.06 -6.25
N LEU A 30 -6.05 -13.92 -6.92
CA LEU A 30 -6.27 -12.62 -6.29
C LEU A 30 -7.71 -12.46 -5.77
N ALA A 31 -8.72 -12.84 -6.56
CA ALA A 31 -10.12 -12.75 -6.15
C ALA A 31 -10.39 -13.63 -4.93
N THR A 32 -9.87 -14.85 -4.93
CA THR A 32 -9.95 -15.78 -3.80
C THR A 32 -9.31 -15.17 -2.55
N PHE A 33 -8.10 -14.60 -2.69
CA PHE A 33 -7.42 -13.90 -1.59
C PHE A 33 -8.27 -12.75 -1.04
N LEU A 34 -8.75 -11.85 -1.90
CA LEU A 34 -9.52 -10.68 -1.50
C LEU A 34 -10.87 -11.05 -0.88
N GLN A 35 -11.57 -12.04 -1.41
CA GLN A 35 -12.91 -12.40 -0.95
C GLN A 35 -12.89 -13.30 0.29
N GLN A 36 -11.93 -14.23 0.40
CA GLN A 36 -11.90 -15.18 1.52
C GLN A 36 -11.02 -14.73 2.68
N PHE A 37 -9.96 -13.95 2.42
CA PHE A 37 -8.96 -13.64 3.45
C PHE A 37 -9.00 -12.19 3.95
N ILE A 38 -9.64 -11.27 3.21
CA ILE A 38 -9.76 -9.86 3.61
C ILE A 38 -11.15 -9.58 4.16
N ASN A 39 -11.22 -9.17 5.42
CA ASN A 39 -12.44 -8.65 6.03
C ASN A 39 -12.48 -7.12 5.85
N PRO A 40 -13.57 -6.54 5.32
CA PRO A 40 -13.65 -5.11 5.01
C PRO A 40 -13.69 -4.20 6.24
N ARG A 41 -13.98 -4.74 7.43
CA ARG A 41 -14.09 -3.95 8.67
C ARG A 41 -12.85 -4.03 9.55
N VAL A 42 -12.16 -5.18 9.53
CA VAL A 42 -11.14 -5.50 10.52
C VAL A 42 -9.99 -6.26 9.83
N PRO A 43 -8.73 -5.77 9.90
CA PRO A 43 -7.62 -6.47 9.26
C PRO A 43 -7.36 -7.82 9.95
N ARG A 44 -6.97 -8.83 9.16
CA ARG A 44 -6.75 -10.21 9.64
C ARG A 44 -5.50 -10.36 10.50
N LEU A 45 -4.43 -9.61 10.20
CA LEU A 45 -3.19 -9.64 10.95
C LEU A 45 -3.15 -8.42 11.88
N GLN A 46 -3.42 -8.65 13.17
CA GLN A 46 -3.36 -7.65 14.22
C GLN A 46 -2.49 -8.14 15.38
N GLN A 47 -2.01 -7.20 16.18
CA GLN A 47 -1.29 -7.49 17.42
C GLN A 47 -0.04 -8.36 17.16
N ASP A 48 0.20 -9.39 17.97
CA ASP A 48 1.39 -10.24 17.88
C ASP A 48 1.48 -11.04 16.57
N TYR A 49 0.37 -11.16 15.84
CA TYR A 49 0.34 -11.80 14.52
C TYR A 49 0.71 -10.84 13.37
N GLY A 50 0.95 -9.55 13.65
CA GLY A 50 1.32 -8.54 12.66
C GLY A 50 2.54 -7.72 13.08
N LEU A 51 3.20 -7.06 12.11
CA LEU A 51 4.37 -6.22 12.38
C LEU A 51 4.08 -4.98 13.24
N ILE A 52 2.81 -4.58 13.38
CA ILE A 52 2.40 -3.42 14.17
C ILE A 52 2.55 -3.68 15.68
N GLY A 53 2.54 -4.95 16.11
CA GLY A 53 2.65 -5.34 17.52
C GLY A 53 1.41 -4.99 18.35
N THR A 54 1.50 -5.22 19.66
CA THR A 54 0.40 -5.05 20.63
C THR A 54 0.33 -3.67 21.28
N SER A 55 1.41 -2.88 21.19
CA SER A 55 1.50 -1.57 21.84
C SER A 55 1.19 -0.45 20.83
N PRO A 56 0.13 0.35 21.05
CA PRO A 56 -0.20 1.45 20.16
C PRO A 56 0.87 2.55 20.22
N GLY A 57 1.15 3.18 19.08
CA GLY A 57 2.00 4.37 19.03
C GLY A 57 1.31 5.60 19.60
N LEU A 58 2.09 6.56 20.11
CA LEU A 58 1.62 7.87 20.56
C LEU A 58 2.15 8.96 19.62
N GLY A 59 1.25 9.82 19.14
CA GLY A 59 1.59 11.00 18.36
C GLY A 59 1.11 12.27 19.05
N PHE A 60 1.73 13.41 18.75
CA PHE A 60 1.32 14.72 19.26
C PHE A 60 1.03 15.71 18.11
N ARG A 61 0.28 16.76 18.44
CA ARG A 61 -0.10 17.86 17.55
C ARG A 61 -0.05 19.19 18.34
N PRO A 62 0.23 20.34 17.68
CA PRO A 62 0.62 20.47 16.27
C PRO A 62 2.03 19.91 15.99
N LEU A 63 2.33 19.63 14.72
CA LEU A 63 3.62 19.07 14.32
C LEU A 63 4.65 20.18 14.10
N PRO A 64 5.87 20.08 14.65
CA PRO A 64 6.94 21.01 14.31
C PRO A 64 7.28 20.96 12.80
N PRO A 65 7.81 22.05 12.23
CA PRO A 65 8.34 22.06 10.86
C PRO A 65 9.44 21.01 10.64
N ASP A 66 10.26 20.72 11.66
CA ASP A 66 11.21 19.61 11.64
C ASP A 66 10.63 18.39 12.37
N VAL A 67 10.05 17.48 11.60
CA VAL A 67 9.38 16.26 12.09
C VAL A 67 10.34 15.20 12.66
N ARG A 68 11.66 15.40 12.57
CA ARG A 68 12.65 14.50 13.20
C ARG A 68 12.88 14.83 14.66
N SER A 69 12.50 16.04 15.09
CA SER A 69 12.66 16.49 16.47
C SER A 69 11.31 16.55 17.17
N THR A 70 11.25 16.05 18.40
CA THR A 70 10.09 16.22 19.30
C THR A 70 10.17 17.51 20.12
N LEU A 71 11.20 18.33 19.89
CA LEU A 71 11.42 19.56 20.64
C LEU A 71 10.37 20.62 20.30
N ILE A 72 9.61 21.01 21.32
CA ILE A 72 8.74 22.19 21.27
C ILE A 72 9.44 23.31 22.01
N TRP A 73 9.66 24.43 21.32
CA TRP A 73 10.26 25.61 21.90
C TRP A 73 9.55 26.87 21.40
N TYR A 74 9.27 27.77 22.34
CA TYR A 74 8.72 29.09 22.05
C TYR A 74 9.12 30.08 23.14
N LYS A 75 9.02 31.38 22.84
CA LYS A 75 9.20 32.48 23.78
C LYS A 75 7.85 32.91 24.36
N GLY A 76 7.60 32.64 25.64
CA GLY A 76 6.31 32.92 26.29
C GLY A 76 5.87 34.39 26.31
N THR A 77 6.82 35.33 26.15
CA THR A 77 6.51 36.77 26.09
C THR A 77 6.25 37.29 24.67
N GLY A 78 6.29 36.43 23.64
CA GLY A 78 6.08 36.84 22.24
C GLY A 78 4.97 36.02 21.57
N TYR A 79 3.84 36.67 21.26
CA TYR A 79 2.68 36.04 20.62
C TYR A 79 3.04 35.28 19.34
N ASP A 80 3.83 35.89 18.45
CA ASP A 80 4.22 35.25 17.18
C ASP A 80 5.01 33.95 17.36
N SER A 81 5.67 33.77 18.51
CA SER A 81 6.49 32.59 18.78
C SER A 81 5.67 31.36 19.14
N TYR A 82 4.52 31.54 19.82
CA TYR A 82 3.69 30.43 20.27
C TYR A 82 2.36 30.33 19.51
N LYS A 83 2.03 31.30 18.66
CA LYS A 83 0.84 31.28 17.78
C LYS A 83 0.70 29.98 16.98
N PHE A 84 1.81 29.32 16.64
CA PHE A 84 1.80 28.03 15.95
C PHE A 84 1.42 26.83 16.84
N TRP A 85 1.62 26.98 18.15
CA TRP A 85 1.48 25.94 19.18
C TRP A 85 0.22 26.10 20.05
N GLU A 86 -0.45 27.26 19.99
CA GLU A 86 -1.81 27.48 20.51
C GLU A 86 -2.83 26.63 19.75
#